data_AF-A0A3E5BSC6-F1
#
_entry.id   AF-A0A3E5BSC6-F1
#
_cell.length_a   1.000
_cell.length_b   1.000
_cell.length_c   1.000
_cell.angle_alpha   90.00
_cell.angle_beta   90.00
_cell.angle_gamma   90.00
#
_symmetry.space_group_name_H-M   'P 1'
#
loop_
_entity.id
_entity.type
_entity.pdbx_description
1 polymer ?
#
loop_
_entity_poly.entity_id
_entity_poly.type
_entity_poly.pdbx_seq_one_letter_code
_entity_poly.pdbx_strand_id
1 'polypeptide(L)' 'MTKSELSLLYFPKSTPAVGTNRLMRWVHGCPPLMEELEITGYHRFQKLLTSRQVLLITRHLGEP' A
#
# COMPACT_ATOMS: atom_id res chain seq x y z
N MET A 1 -7.11 8.26 -0.68
CA MET A 1 -6.88 7.13 -1.60
C MET A 1 -7.07 5.83 -0.84
N THR A 2 -7.82 4.88 -1.39
CA THR A 2 -8.04 3.55 -0.80
C THR A 2 -6.89 2.60 -1.18
N LYS A 3 -6.73 1.51 -0.42
CA LYS A 3 -5.76 0.44 -0.76
C LYS A 3 -6.05 -0.17 -2.13
N SER A 4 -7.33 -0.34 -2.45
CA SER A 4 -7.82 -0.82 -3.74
C SER A 4 -7.44 0.11 -4.90
N GLU A 5 -7.67 1.43 -4.75
CA GLU A 5 -7.26 2.41 -5.77
C GLU A 5 -5.75 2.37 -6.00
N LEU A 6 -4.95 2.43 -4.94
CA LEU A 6 -3.49 2.35 -5.05
C LEU A 6 -3.06 1.03 -5.71
N SER A 7 -3.70 -0.08 -5.35
CA SER A 7 -3.37 -1.38 -5.91
C SER A 7 -3.68 -1.51 -7.40
N LEU A 8 -4.72 -0.82 -7.89
CA LEU A 8 -5.08 -0.82 -9.30
C LEU A 8 -4.11 0.03 -10.13
N LEU A 9 -3.43 1.01 -9.53
CA LEU A 9 -2.33 1.71 -10.19
C LEU A 9 -1.17 0.75 -10.49
N TYR A 10 -0.72 -0.01 -9.48
CA TYR A 10 0.34 -1.02 -9.67
C TYR A 10 -0.09 -2.22 -10.52
N PHE A 11 -1.35 -2.62 -10.41
CA PHE A 11 -1.88 -3.85 -11.00
C PHE A 11 -3.17 -3.58 -11.79
N PRO A 12 -3.11 -2.85 -12.91
CA PRO A 12 -4.31 -2.40 -13.64
C PRO A 12 -5.14 -3.54 -14.23
N LYS A 13 -4.52 -4.71 -14.45
CA LYS A 13 -5.21 -5.92 -14.97
C LYS A 13 -5.82 -6.80 -13.86
N SER A 14 -5.65 -6.46 -12.58
CA SER A 14 -6.14 -7.26 -11.46
C SER A 14 -7.50 -6.75 -10.97
N THR A 15 -8.29 -7.63 -10.36
CA THR A 15 -9.47 -7.19 -9.62
C THR A 15 -9.05 -6.44 -8.35
N PRO A 16 -9.87 -5.54 -7.78
CA PRO A 16 -9.50 -4.75 -6.60
C PRO A 16 -9.05 -5.61 -5.40
N ALA A 17 -9.70 -6.76 -5.20
CA ALA A 17 -9.35 -7.69 -4.12
C ALA A 17 -7.98 -8.35 -4.36
N VAL A 18 -7.72 -8.82 -5.59
CA VAL A 18 -6.45 -9.46 -5.94
C VAL A 18 -5.31 -8.44 -5.92
N GLY A 19 -5.53 -7.25 -6.48
CA GLY A 19 -4.58 -6.15 -6.46
C GLY A 19 -4.21 -5.76 -5.03
N THR A 20 -5.21 -5.56 -4.17
CA THR A 20 -4.98 -5.20 -2.76
C THR A 20 -4.19 -6.29 -2.04
N ASN A 21 -4.56 -7.57 -2.20
CA ASN A 21 -3.83 -8.67 -1.57
C ASN A 21 -2.38 -8.75 -2.04
N ARG A 22 -2.13 -8.49 -3.33
CA ARG A 22 -0.77 -8.49 -3.89
C ARG A 22 0.05 -7.31 -3.36
N LEU A 23 -0.53 -6.10 -3.36
CA LEU A 23 0.09 -4.90 -2.81
C LEU A 23 0.42 -5.10 -1.33
N MET A 24 -0.53 -5.58 -0.53
CA MET A 24 -0.30 -5.84 0.89
C MET A 24 0.76 -6.91 1.12
N ARG A 25 0.86 -7.93 0.27
CA ARG A 25 1.96 -8.90 0.35
C ARG A 25 3.33 -8.25 0.12
N TRP A 26 3.44 -7.29 -0.80
CA TRP A 26 4.68 -6.53 -1.00
C TRP A 26 4.99 -5.62 0.20
N VAL A 27 3.98 -4.92 0.72
CA VAL A 27 4.12 -4.08 1.91
C VAL A 27 4.60 -4.90 3.11
N HIS A 28 3.95 -6.03 3.39
CA HIS A 28 4.33 -6.93 4.49
C HIS A 28 5.66 -7.66 4.25
N GLY A 29 6.07 -7.82 2.99
CA GLY A 29 7.37 -8.38 2.61
C GLY A 29 8.54 -7.39 2.76
N CYS A 30 8.26 -6.11 3.05
CA CYS A 30 9.26 -5.08 3.25
C CYS A 30 9.20 -4.55 4.69
N PRO A 31 9.96 -5.16 5.64
CA PRO A 31 10.00 -4.72 7.03
C PRO A 31 10.27 -3.22 7.24
N PRO A 32 11.21 -2.55 6.55
CA PRO A 32 11.47 -1.12 6.78
C PRO A 32 10.30 -0.24 6.34
N LEU A 33 9.59 -0.59 5.26
CA LEU A 33 8.37 0.10 4.87
C LEU A 33 7.28 -0.05 5.94
N MET A 34 7.13 -1.25 6.51
CA MET A 34 6.11 -1.50 7.53
C MET A 34 6.40 -0.71 8.81
N GLU A 35 7.66 -0.63 9.23
CA GLU A 35 8.07 0.20 10.37
C GLU A 35 7.77 1.70 10.12
N GLU A 36 8.12 2.24 8.95
CA GLU A 36 7.78 3.62 8.61
C GLU A 36 6.26 3.86 8.57
N LEU A 37 5.49 2.89 8.07
CA LEU A 37 4.03 2.96 8.07
C LEU A 37 3.47 2.98 9.49
N GLU A 38 3.98 2.15 10.40
CA GLU A 38 3.57 2.14 11.81
C GLU A 38 3.84 3.48 12.50
N ILE A 39 5.00 4.10 12.24
CA ILE A 39 5.33 5.44 12.75
C ILE A 39 4.33 6.49 12.26
N THR A 40 3.81 6.35 11.03
CA THR A 40 2.75 7.24 10.51
C THR A 40 1.35 6.95 11.04
N GLY A 41 1.20 5.98 11.94
CA GLY A 41 -0.10 5.57 12.48
C GLY A 41 -0.91 4.68 11.53
N TYR A 42 -0.25 3.93 10.65
CA TYR A 42 -0.95 2.99 9.78
C TYR A 42 -1.63 1.88 10.59
N HIS A 43 -2.87 1.57 10.24
CA HIS A 43 -3.63 0.46 10.82
C HIS A 43 -4.13 -0.51 9.75
N ARG A 44 -4.08 -1.81 10.03
CA ARG A 44 -4.50 -2.86 9.07
C ARG A 44 -5.95 -2.70 8.59
N PHE A 45 -6.85 -2.22 9.45
CA PHE A 45 -8.29 -2.04 9.14
C PHE A 45 -8.63 -0.65 8.61
N GLN A 46 -7.62 0.20 8.42
CA GLN A 46 -7.78 1.52 7.83
C GLN A 46 -8.33 1.41 6.40
N LYS A 47 -9.45 2.11 6.14
CA LYS A 47 -10.09 2.16 4.81
C LYS A 47 -9.34 3.08 3.83
N LEU A 48 -8.76 4.18 4.33
CA LEU A 48 -8.12 5.21 3.52
C LEU A 48 -6.66 5.40 3.91
N LEU A 49 -5.75 5.34 2.94
CA LEU A 49 -4.35 5.71 3.13
C LEU A 49 -4.22 7.25 3.17
N THR A 50 -3.40 7.73 4.11
CA THR A 50 -2.99 9.14 4.13
C THR A 50 -1.98 9.41 3.02
N SER A 51 -1.85 10.66 2.58
CA SER A 51 -0.88 11.03 1.53
C SER A 51 0.55 10.61 1.89
N ARG A 52 0.91 10.68 3.19
CA ARG A 52 2.21 10.24 3.68
C ARG A 52 2.40 8.73 3.57
N GLN A 53 1.38 7.94 3.89
CA GLN A 53 1.44 6.47 3.75
C GLN A 53 1.52 6.05 2.28
N VAL A 54 0.77 6.71 1.39
CA VAL A 54 0.87 6.46 -0.05
C VAL A 54 2.28 6.76 -0.55
N LEU A 55 2.86 7.90 -0.14
CA LEU A 55 4.22 8.28 -0.51
C LEU A 55 5.27 7.26 -0.03
N LEU A 56 5.12 6.73 1.19
CA LEU A 56 6.01 5.70 1.69
C LEU A 56 5.93 4.43 0.84
N ILE A 57 4.70 3.99 0.53
CA ILE A 57 4.48 2.80 -0.30
C ILE A 57 5.09 3.00 -1.69
N THR A 58 4.88 4.15 -2.34
CA THR A 58 5.47 4.43 -3.67
C THR A 58 6.97 4.62 -3.63
N ARG A 59 7.52 5.20 -2.56
CA ARG A 59 8.97 5.33 -2.40
C ARG A 59 9.67 3.98 -2.28
N HIS A 60 9.07 3.04 -1.55
CA HIS A 60 9.65 1.72 -1.30
C HIS A 60 9.36 0.70 -2.40
N LEU A 61 8.18 0.76 -3.04
CA LEU A 61 7.77 -0.17 -4.11
C LEU A 61 8.04 0.36 -5.53
N GLY A 62 8.36 1.65 -5.68
CA GLY A 62 8.49 2.34 -6.97
C GLY A 62 7.21 3.06 -7.39
N GLU A 63 7.32 3.96 -8.38
CA GLU A 63 6.13 4.61 -8.94
C GLU A 63 5.31 3.61 -9.78
N PRO A 64 3.98 3.50 -9.55
CA PRO A 64 3.09 2.61 -10.29
C PRO A 64 2.84 3.05 -11.74
#